data_AF-A0A0C9RBZ5-F1
#
_entry.id   AF-A0A0C9RBZ5-F1
#
_cell.length_a   1.000
_cell.length_b   1.000
_cell.length_c   1.000
_cell.angle_alpha   90.00
_cell.angle_beta   90.00
_cell.angle_gamma   90.00
#
_symmetry.space_group_name_H-M   'P 1'
#
loop_
_entity.id
_entity.type
_entity.pdbx_description
1 polymer ?
#
loop_
_entity_poly.entity_id
_entity_poly.type
_entity_poly.pdbx_seq_one_letter_code
_entity_poly.pdbx_strand_id
1 'polypeptide(L)'
;MKSLLVFIPRNFFYEAPGYITGKVVYDSESESKKFYIIGTQSCPRGTPKIHSDLIGYYWGCKEVSKIDRRTWNWIEISSKPSNSRRCHDYYLKNVTIDNHRVELTENSQHTVKIIYDQVGLLKAELFRSSEHYGDHFLELKAILERRQVEVTEKGMVVRVREAFLMYTVLGLMYPVLFLGKLTNRLMPALKYSTLGLHVHGWLENTKWMLATVAQDRRISLKTRNHILATMFDVYLGVMALRLLLHYIGGIPPSQVLLDNAEVRDDDVERNIHKIELLFFQKVVESLK
;
A
#
# COMPACT_ATOMS: atom_id res chain seq x y z
N MET A 1 33.52 -6.73 8.44
CA MET A 1 32.25 -6.01 8.14
C MET A 1 32.44 -5.28 6.82
N LYS A 2 31.59 -5.58 5.84
CA LYS A 2 31.70 -5.02 4.48
C LYS A 2 30.89 -3.73 4.30
N SER A 3 29.71 -3.67 4.91
CA SER A 3 28.78 -2.54 4.75
C SER A 3 28.16 -2.11 6.07
N LEU A 4 27.95 -0.81 6.22
CA LEU A 4 27.22 -0.18 7.31
C LEU A 4 25.92 0.43 6.77
N LEU A 5 24.77 -0.05 7.24
CA LEU A 5 23.47 0.48 6.85
C LEU A 5 22.88 1.28 8.01
N VAL A 6 22.51 2.53 7.77
CA VAL A 6 21.92 3.41 8.78
C VAL A 6 20.56 3.89 8.30
N PHE A 7 19.49 3.41 8.94
CA PHE A 7 18.11 3.80 8.66
C PHE A 7 17.71 4.95 9.57
N ILE A 8 17.38 6.09 8.97
CA ILE A 8 17.05 7.34 9.69
C ILE A 8 15.60 7.75 9.34
N PRO A 9 14.74 8.02 10.33
CA PRO A 9 13.40 8.55 10.07
C PRO A 9 13.49 9.92 9.40
N ARG A 10 12.67 10.17 8.37
CA ARG A 10 12.62 11.48 7.69
C ARG A 10 12.32 12.64 8.64
N ASN A 11 11.49 12.40 9.65
CA ASN A 11 11.05 13.41 10.61
C ASN A 11 12.02 13.59 11.78
N PHE A 12 13.13 12.85 11.81
CA PHE A 12 14.11 12.86 12.90
C PHE A 12 14.74 14.24 13.13
N PHE A 13 14.68 15.13 12.14
CA PHE A 13 15.12 16.52 12.28
C PHE A 13 14.26 17.34 13.27
N TYR A 14 12.96 17.05 13.34
CA TYR A 14 12.03 17.75 14.23
C TYR A 14 12.10 17.28 15.68
N GLU A 15 12.81 16.18 15.93
CA GLU A 15 12.96 15.64 17.26
C GLU A 15 13.96 16.42 18.11
N ALA A 16 13.73 16.43 19.43
CA ALA A 16 14.61 17.12 20.35
C ALA A 16 15.99 16.44 20.38
N PRO A 17 17.09 17.21 20.44
CA PRO A 17 18.43 16.65 20.62
C PRO A 17 18.51 15.79 21.89
N GLY A 18 19.16 14.62 21.79
CA GLY A 18 19.16 13.67 22.89
C GLY A 18 19.73 12.31 22.52
N TYR A 19 19.41 11.31 23.34
CA TYR A 19 19.81 9.93 23.08
C TYR A 19 19.01 9.34 21.94
N ILE A 20 19.66 8.55 21.09
CA ILE A 20 19.03 7.85 19.99
C ILE A 20 18.56 6.48 20.48
N THR A 21 17.30 6.20 20.23
CA THR A 21 16.66 4.91 20.49
C THR A 21 16.47 4.14 19.19
N GLY A 22 16.67 2.83 19.25
CA GLY A 22 16.61 1.99 18.07
C GLY A 22 17.03 0.56 18.33
N LYS A 23 17.47 -0.12 17.26
CA LYS A 23 17.98 -1.49 17.31
C LYS A 23 19.18 -1.62 16.40
N VAL A 24 20.20 -2.32 16.87
CA VAL A 24 21.36 -2.71 16.05
C VAL A 24 21.26 -4.18 15.72
N VAL A 25 21.37 -4.52 14.45
CA VAL A 25 21.34 -5.92 13.99
C VAL A 25 22.56 -6.19 13.12
N TYR A 26 23.21 -7.31 13.39
CA TYR A 26 24.29 -7.82 12.56
C TYR A 26 23.75 -8.93 11.68
N ASP A 27 23.97 -8.78 10.38
CA ASP A 27 23.62 -9.77 9.38
C ASP A 27 24.88 -10.52 8.98
N SER A 28 24.95 -11.80 9.38
CA SER A 28 26.10 -12.66 9.10
C SER A 28 26.20 -13.06 7.64
N GLU A 29 25.09 -13.08 6.89
CA GLU A 29 25.08 -13.49 5.48
C GLU A 29 25.63 -12.38 4.58
N SER A 30 25.25 -11.13 4.84
CA SER A 30 25.74 -9.96 4.10
C SER A 30 26.98 -9.29 4.72
N GLU A 31 27.47 -9.82 5.85
CA GLU A 31 28.51 -9.20 6.70
C GLU A 31 28.27 -7.70 6.94
N SER A 32 27.00 -7.32 7.08
CA SER A 32 26.57 -5.93 7.22
C SER A 32 26.03 -5.66 8.62
N LYS A 33 26.35 -4.48 9.15
CA LYS A 33 25.79 -4.01 10.42
C LYS A 33 24.76 -2.93 10.14
N LYS A 34 23.58 -3.09 10.75
CA LYS A 34 22.38 -2.29 10.46
C LYS A 34 21.99 -1.54 11.73
N PHE A 35 21.88 -0.22 11.61
CA PHE A 35 21.38 0.66 12.65
C PHE A 35 19.97 1.11 12.26
N TYR A 36 18.97 0.63 12.99
CA TYR A 36 17.59 1.05 12.84
C TYR A 36 17.26 2.11 13.87
N ILE A 37 17.27 3.38 13.45
CA ILE A 37 16.96 4.52 14.31
C ILE A 37 15.46 4.75 14.29
N ILE A 38 14.85 4.81 15.46
CA ILE A 38 13.39 4.95 15.59
C ILE A 38 13.01 6.36 16.04
N GLY A 39 13.76 6.91 16.99
CA GLY A 39 13.54 8.24 17.52
C GLY A 39 14.53 8.60 18.61
N THR A 40 14.24 9.66 19.32
CA THR A 40 15.08 10.24 20.37
C THR A 40 14.41 10.19 21.73
N GLN A 41 15.24 10.15 22.77
CA GLN A 41 14.83 10.30 24.15
C GLN A 41 15.59 11.48 24.77
N SER A 42 14.86 12.37 25.43
CA SER A 42 15.46 13.48 26.19
C SER A 42 16.49 12.94 27.17
N CYS A 43 17.63 13.61 27.30
CA CYS A 43 18.65 13.21 28.25
C CYS A 43 18.10 13.32 29.68
N PRO A 44 17.91 12.21 30.43
CA PRO A 44 17.57 12.33 31.84
C PRO A 44 18.71 13.07 32.56
N ARG A 45 18.37 13.89 33.56
CA ARG A 45 19.36 14.48 34.48
C ARG A 45 19.94 13.34 35.34
N GLY A 46 20.98 12.68 34.85
CA GLY A 46 21.65 11.56 35.50
C GLY A 46 22.27 10.58 34.49
N THR A 47 22.96 9.55 34.99
CA THR A 47 23.40 8.44 34.14
C THR A 47 22.17 7.67 33.66
N PRO A 48 21.89 7.58 32.34
CA PRO A 48 20.79 6.77 31.86
C PRO A 48 21.00 5.33 32.33
N LYS A 49 20.00 4.72 32.97
CA LYS A 49 19.95 3.26 33.09
C LYS A 49 19.97 2.74 31.65
N ILE A 50 21.01 1.98 31.30
CA ILE A 50 21.21 1.46 29.96
C ILE A 50 20.04 0.52 29.65
N HIS A 51 19.00 1.06 29.02
CA HIS A 51 18.04 0.25 28.33
C HIS A 51 18.72 -0.26 27.05
N SER A 52 18.47 -1.52 26.68
CA SER A 52 18.98 -2.23 25.48
C SER A 52 18.75 -1.53 24.14
N ASP A 53 18.07 -0.40 24.19
CA ASP A 53 17.45 0.30 23.08
C ASP A 53 18.22 1.56 22.71
N LEU A 54 19.19 1.98 23.54
CA LEU A 54 20.02 3.15 23.30
C LEU A 54 21.15 2.79 22.33
N ILE A 55 21.13 3.41 21.16
CA ILE A 55 22.06 3.08 20.07
C ILE A 55 22.97 4.25 19.68
N GLY A 56 22.77 5.44 20.24
CA GLY A 56 23.52 6.61 19.81
C GLY A 56 23.15 7.94 20.44
N TYR A 57 23.66 9.02 19.84
CA TYR A 57 23.40 10.40 20.25
C TYR A 57 23.13 11.32 19.05
N TYR A 58 22.08 12.13 19.15
CA TYR A 58 21.71 13.15 18.18
C TYR A 58 22.15 14.53 18.68
N TRP A 59 23.11 15.11 17.98
CA TRP A 59 23.75 16.38 18.34
C TRP A 59 22.84 17.59 18.12
N GLY A 60 22.70 18.44 19.14
CA GLY A 60 21.95 19.70 19.06
C GLY A 60 21.71 20.45 20.38
N CYS A 61 22.17 19.93 21.54
CA CYS A 61 22.11 20.65 22.82
C CYS A 61 23.53 20.95 23.33
N LYS A 62 23.69 22.08 24.04
CA LYS A 62 24.91 22.40 24.80
C LYS A 62 24.92 21.51 26.05
N GLU A 63 26.10 20.95 26.33
CA GLU A 63 26.42 20.01 27.42
C GLU A 63 25.91 18.57 27.23
N VAL A 64 26.83 17.71 26.78
CA VAL A 64 26.72 16.27 26.88
C VAL A 64 27.41 15.87 28.19
N SER A 65 26.64 15.41 29.18
CA SER A 65 27.24 14.68 30.31
C SER A 65 27.97 13.47 29.74
N LYS A 66 29.21 13.24 30.19
CA LYS A 66 30.06 12.12 29.75
C LYS A 66 29.31 10.80 30.00
N ILE A 67 28.63 10.30 28.98
CA ILE A 67 28.07 8.96 28.99
C ILE A 67 29.24 8.00 29.02
N ASP A 68 29.20 7.03 29.93
CA ASP A 68 30.13 5.91 29.92
C ASP A 68 29.85 5.12 28.63
N ARG A 69 30.70 5.32 27.62
CA ARG A 69 30.56 4.78 26.25
C ARG A 69 30.80 3.26 26.19
N ARG A 70 30.47 2.53 27.25
CA ARG A 70 30.57 1.06 27.33
C ARG A 70 29.52 0.33 26.48
N THR A 71 28.68 1.05 25.74
CA THR A 71 27.82 0.44 24.72
C THR A 71 28.67 -0.05 23.56
N TRP A 72 28.60 -1.35 23.27
CA TRP A 72 29.43 -1.99 22.24
C TRP A 72 29.19 -1.37 20.84
N ASN A 73 27.97 -0.91 20.56
CA ASN A 73 27.60 -0.27 19.30
C ASN A 73 26.99 1.11 19.55
N TRP A 74 27.53 2.15 18.93
CA TRP A 74 27.15 3.55 19.16
C TRP A 74 27.24 4.39 17.90
N ILE A 75 26.22 5.21 17.61
CA ILE A 75 26.20 6.12 16.47
C ILE A 75 25.98 7.57 16.90
N GLU A 76 26.78 8.49 16.39
CA GLU A 76 26.62 9.93 16.60
C GLU A 76 26.17 10.60 15.30
N ILE A 77 25.00 11.24 15.35
CA ILE A 77 24.36 11.86 14.20
C ILE A 77 24.20 13.35 14.46
N SER A 78 24.39 14.15 13.42
CA SER A 78 24.04 15.56 13.41
C SER A 78 23.26 15.89 12.15
N SER A 79 22.35 16.84 12.24
CA SER A 79 21.70 17.44 11.08
C SER A 79 22.25 18.86 10.91
N LYS A 80 22.41 19.30 9.66
CA LYS A 80 22.55 20.72 9.37
C LYS A 80 21.22 21.22 8.83
N PRO A 81 20.76 22.42 9.24
CA PRO A 81 19.64 23.05 8.56
C PRO A 81 20.05 23.30 7.10
N SER A 82 19.33 22.69 6.16
CA SER A 82 19.50 22.97 4.74
C SER A 82 18.75 24.26 4.39
N ASN A 83 19.30 25.05 3.46
CA ASN A 83 18.62 26.22 2.91
C ASN A 83 17.33 25.84 2.16
N SER A 84 17.17 24.57 1.79
CA SER A 84 15.91 24.04 1.25
C SER A 84 15.03 23.48 2.37
N ARG A 85 13.80 23.99 2.51
CA ARG A 85 12.82 23.54 3.54
C ARG A 85 12.38 22.07 3.41
N ARG A 86 12.89 21.30 2.46
CA ARG A 86 12.37 19.98 2.08
C ARG A 86 13.38 18.82 2.16
N CYS A 87 14.67 19.11 2.35
CA CYS A 87 15.70 18.07 2.41
C CYS A 87 16.69 18.38 3.55
N HIS A 88 16.64 17.59 4.62
CA HIS A 88 17.60 17.67 5.71
C HIS A 88 18.69 16.63 5.48
N ASP A 89 19.94 17.07 5.38
CA ASP A 89 21.07 16.17 5.29
C ASP A 89 21.52 15.74 6.68
N TYR A 90 21.56 14.43 6.90
CA TYR A 90 22.12 13.82 8.10
C TYR A 90 23.60 13.48 7.89
N TYR A 91 24.41 13.90 8.85
CA TYR A 91 25.85 13.67 8.90
C TYR A 91 26.16 12.71 10.06
N LEU A 92 26.81 11.61 9.73
CA LEU A 92 27.39 10.69 10.71
C LEU A 92 28.71 11.30 11.20
N LYS A 93 28.81 11.60 12.49
CA LYS A 93 30.04 12.14 13.08
C LYS A 93 30.99 11.02 13.50
N ASN A 94 30.47 10.05 14.24
CA ASN A 94 31.22 8.93 14.78
C ASN A 94 30.34 7.69 14.77
N VAL A 95 30.93 6.56 14.42
CA VAL A 95 30.31 5.25 14.55
C VAL A 95 31.31 4.37 15.30
N THR A 96 30.87 3.78 16.40
CA THR A 96 31.63 2.79 17.17
C THR A 96 30.91 1.46 17.05
N ILE A 97 31.63 0.42 16.64
CA ILE A 97 31.12 -0.92 16.44
C ILE A 97 32.01 -1.89 17.21
N ASP A 98 31.42 -2.68 18.10
CA ASP A 98 32.10 -3.61 18.99
C ASP A 98 33.33 -2.98 19.67
N ASN A 99 33.15 -1.75 20.20
CA ASN A 99 34.17 -0.92 20.83
C ASN A 99 35.33 -0.44 19.91
N HIS A 100 35.25 -0.70 18.61
CA HIS A 100 36.16 -0.17 17.60
C HIS A 100 35.52 1.01 16.86
N ARG A 101 36.25 2.12 16.75
CA ARG A 101 35.78 3.28 15.96
C ARG A 101 35.91 2.95 14.48
N VAL A 102 34.81 3.10 13.76
CA VAL A 102 34.78 2.97 12.31
C VAL A 102 35.25 4.29 11.69
N GLU A 103 36.27 4.21 10.85
CA GLU A 103 36.67 5.32 10.01
C GLU A 103 35.66 5.49 8.87
N LEU A 104 34.93 6.61 8.87
CA LEU A 104 33.92 6.97 7.86
C LEU A 104 34.54 7.52 6.56
N THR A 105 35.78 7.14 6.26
CA THR A 105 36.53 7.60 5.08
C THR A 105 36.03 6.88 3.82
N GLU A 106 36.03 7.54 2.67
CA GLU A 106 35.44 7.04 1.41
C GLU A 106 35.98 5.68 0.93
N ASN A 107 37.16 5.26 1.39
CA ASN A 107 37.84 4.06 0.90
C ASN A 107 37.81 2.84 1.84
N SER A 108 37.31 2.96 3.07
CA SER A 108 37.45 1.88 4.06
C SER A 108 36.19 1.02 4.26
N GLN A 109 34.98 1.61 4.20
CA GLN A 109 33.72 0.89 4.43
C GLN A 109 32.52 1.49 3.68
N HIS A 110 31.76 0.65 2.98
CA HIS A 110 30.55 1.08 2.26
C HIS A 110 29.44 1.46 3.26
N THR A 111 29.26 2.76 3.48
CA THR A 111 28.27 3.31 4.41
C THR A 111 27.07 3.87 3.65
N VAL A 112 25.89 3.28 3.86
CA VAL A 112 24.64 3.72 3.21
C VAL A 112 23.70 4.33 4.25
N LYS A 113 23.26 5.56 3.98
CA LYS A 113 22.22 6.25 4.76
C LYS A 113 20.89 6.10 4.05
N ILE A 114 19.92 5.48 4.72
CA ILE A 114 18.58 5.24 4.17
C ILE A 114 17.60 6.09 4.96
N ILE A 115 17.03 7.10 4.30
CA ILE A 115 15.98 7.94 4.88
C ILE A 115 14.64 7.28 4.62
N TYR A 116 13.88 6.98 5.67
CA TYR A 116 12.60 6.31 5.55
C TYR A 116 11.45 7.12 6.15
N ASP A 117 10.26 6.98 5.56
CA ASP A 117 9.02 7.51 6.14
C ASP A 117 8.38 6.41 7.01
N GLN A 118 8.36 6.63 8.32
CA GLN A 118 7.80 5.70 9.29
C GLN A 118 6.31 5.42 9.02
N VAL A 119 5.53 6.46 8.68
CA VAL A 119 4.09 6.32 8.43
C VAL A 119 3.85 5.60 7.11
N GLY A 120 4.64 5.93 6.09
CA GLY A 120 4.60 5.28 4.79
C GLY A 120 4.92 3.78 4.88
N LEU A 121 6.00 3.42 5.58
CA LEU A 121 6.46 2.04 5.70
C LEU A 121 5.46 1.15 6.45
N LEU A 122 4.83 1.66 7.51
CA LEU A 122 3.81 0.93 8.27
C LEU A 122 2.50 0.75 7.49
N LYS A 123 2.15 1.72 6.65
CA LYS A 123 0.95 1.64 5.78
C LYS A 123 1.20 0.82 4.52
N ALA A 124 2.45 0.59 4.14
CA ALA A 124 2.79 -0.12 2.92
C ALA A 124 2.35 -1.59 2.98
N GLU A 125 1.53 -1.97 1.99
CA GLU A 125 1.03 -3.33 1.84
C GLU A 125 2.03 -4.26 1.14
N LEU A 126 3.03 -3.69 0.48
CA LEU A 126 4.07 -4.43 -0.25
C LEU A 126 4.89 -5.35 0.66
N PHE A 127 5.05 -4.95 1.92
CA PHE A 127 5.84 -5.65 2.93
C PHE A 127 4.96 -6.53 3.83
N ARG A 128 4.06 -7.35 3.26
CA ARG A 128 3.14 -8.23 4.04
C ARG A 128 3.56 -9.70 4.10
N SER A 129 4.41 -10.17 3.18
CA SER A 129 4.84 -11.57 3.14
C SER A 129 6.09 -11.80 4.01
N SER A 130 5.99 -12.73 4.97
CA SER A 130 7.10 -13.21 5.79
C SER A 130 8.10 -14.09 5.03
N GLU A 131 7.92 -14.26 3.72
CA GLU A 131 8.66 -15.24 2.91
C GLU A 131 10.02 -14.75 2.42
N HIS A 132 10.38 -13.49 2.67
CA HIS A 132 11.67 -12.93 2.24
C HIS A 132 12.56 -12.66 3.45
N TYR A 133 13.28 -13.70 3.89
CA TYR A 133 14.39 -13.57 4.81
C TYR A 133 15.48 -12.71 4.13
N GLY A 134 15.95 -11.66 4.82
CA GLY A 134 16.99 -10.75 4.30
C GLY A 134 16.50 -9.36 3.85
N ASP A 135 15.20 -9.11 3.70
CA ASP A 135 14.69 -7.77 3.38
C ASP A 135 14.79 -6.84 4.60
N HIS A 136 15.65 -5.83 4.48
CA HIS A 136 15.95 -4.86 5.54
C HIS A 136 14.73 -3.98 5.88
N PHE A 137 13.81 -3.76 4.92
CA PHE A 137 12.60 -2.96 5.14
C PHE A 137 11.50 -3.76 5.84
N LEU A 138 11.39 -5.08 5.58
CA LEU A 138 10.52 -5.98 6.35
C LEU A 138 10.96 -6.04 7.81
N GLU A 139 12.27 -6.16 8.04
CA GLU A 139 12.83 -6.16 9.39
C GLU A 139 12.55 -4.83 10.13
N LEU A 140 12.83 -3.69 9.48
CA LEU A 140 12.52 -2.37 10.02
C LEU A 140 11.02 -2.22 10.34
N LYS A 141 10.14 -2.68 9.43
CA LYS A 141 8.70 -2.65 9.65
C LYS A 141 8.28 -3.46 10.87
N ALA A 142 8.81 -4.68 11.05
CA ALA A 142 8.52 -5.50 12.23
C ALA A 142 8.97 -4.84 13.54
N ILE A 143 10.14 -4.17 13.53
CA ILE A 143 10.63 -3.41 14.70
C ILE A 143 9.69 -2.23 15.02
N LEU A 144 9.26 -1.50 13.99
CA LEU A 144 8.34 -0.37 14.15
C LEU A 144 6.95 -0.79 14.61
N GLU A 145 6.41 -1.91 14.09
CA GLU A 145 5.12 -2.45 14.50
C GLU A 145 5.14 -2.88 15.97
N ARG A 146 6.18 -3.58 16.42
CA ARG A 146 6.31 -4.00 17.82
C ARG A 146 6.34 -2.80 18.78
N ARG A 147 7.11 -1.76 18.44
CA ARG A 147 7.13 -0.52 19.25
C ARG A 147 5.85 0.31 19.13
N GLN A 148 5.18 0.32 17.98
CA GLN A 148 3.88 0.98 17.88
C GLN A 148 2.79 0.25 18.65
N VAL A 149 2.84 -1.07 18.79
CA VAL A 149 1.94 -1.80 19.69
C VAL A 149 2.15 -1.36 21.14
N GLU A 150 3.37 -0.96 21.51
CA GLU A 150 3.68 -0.40 22.84
C GLU A 150 3.31 1.09 22.99
N VAL A 151 3.29 1.88 21.92
CA VAL A 151 3.05 3.34 21.95
C VAL A 151 1.65 3.76 21.44
N THR A 152 0.91 2.86 20.80
CA THR A 152 -0.35 3.19 20.12
C THR A 152 -1.47 2.28 20.61
N GLU A 153 -2.08 2.64 21.73
CA GLU A 153 -3.52 2.45 21.84
C GLU A 153 -4.13 3.09 20.59
N LYS A 154 -4.69 2.28 19.69
CA LYS A 154 -5.22 2.75 18.40
C LYS A 154 -6.11 3.97 18.63
N GLY A 155 -5.74 5.11 18.06
CA GLY A 155 -6.49 6.36 18.19
C GLY A 155 -7.97 6.18 17.81
N MET A 156 -8.86 6.91 18.49
CA MET A 156 -10.32 6.79 18.36
C MET A 156 -10.79 6.83 16.88
N VAL A 157 -10.19 7.70 16.06
CA VAL A 157 -10.52 7.83 14.63
C VAL A 157 -10.28 6.54 13.84
N VAL A 158 -9.19 5.82 14.14
CA VAL A 158 -8.88 4.56 13.47
C VAL A 158 -9.90 3.49 13.86
N ARG A 159 -10.26 3.43 15.13
CA ARG A 159 -11.31 2.52 15.63
C ARG A 159 -12.67 2.80 15.01
N VAL A 160 -13.08 4.07 14.92
CA VAL A 160 -14.35 4.47 14.29
C VAL A 160 -14.36 4.09 12.80
N ARG A 161 -13.26 4.32 12.09
CA ARG A 161 -13.14 3.94 10.67
C ARG A 161 -13.19 2.42 10.47
N GLU A 162 -12.47 1.65 11.28
CA GLU A 162 -12.49 0.18 11.23
C GLU A 162 -13.91 -0.34 11.54
N ALA A 163 -14.59 0.25 12.53
CA ALA A 163 -15.97 -0.11 12.87
C ALA A 163 -16.94 0.19 11.72
N PHE A 164 -16.91 1.41 11.15
CA PHE A 164 -17.75 1.80 10.02
C PHE A 164 -17.56 0.86 8.82
N LEU A 165 -16.31 0.53 8.50
CA LEU A 165 -15.96 -0.42 7.44
C LEU A 165 -16.56 -1.80 7.72
N MET A 166 -16.45 -2.31 8.96
CA MET A 166 -17.03 -3.62 9.30
C MET A 166 -18.56 -3.62 9.24
N TYR A 167 -19.23 -2.56 9.67
CA TYR A 167 -20.68 -2.43 9.52
C TYR A 167 -21.09 -2.42 8.03
N THR A 168 -20.33 -1.72 7.19
CA THR A 168 -20.57 -1.67 5.75
C THR A 168 -20.40 -3.04 5.09
N VAL A 169 -19.33 -3.76 5.45
CA VAL A 169 -19.09 -5.13 4.97
C VAL A 169 -20.20 -6.06 5.40
N LEU A 170 -20.61 -6.02 6.67
CA LEU A 170 -21.68 -6.86 7.19
C LEU A 170 -23.02 -6.58 6.49
N GLY A 171 -23.33 -5.30 6.26
CA GLY A 171 -24.52 -4.87 5.54
C GLY A 171 -24.56 -5.35 4.08
N LEU A 172 -23.41 -5.40 3.40
CA LEU A 172 -23.31 -5.88 2.01
C LEU A 172 -23.18 -7.40 1.90
N MET A 173 -22.67 -8.07 2.93
CA MET A 173 -22.46 -9.52 2.91
C MET A 173 -23.79 -10.29 2.87
N TYR A 174 -24.81 -9.83 3.61
CA TYR A 174 -26.12 -10.47 3.61
C TYR A 174 -26.81 -10.50 2.23
N PRO A 175 -26.98 -9.36 1.52
CA PRO A 175 -27.60 -9.37 0.19
C PRO A 175 -26.77 -10.14 -0.84
N VAL A 176 -25.43 -10.06 -0.78
CA VAL A 176 -24.55 -10.82 -1.71
C VAL A 176 -24.71 -12.32 -1.51
N LEU A 177 -24.75 -12.80 -0.26
CA LEU A 177 -24.98 -14.23 0.02
C LEU A 177 -26.39 -14.68 -0.40
N PHE A 178 -27.40 -13.83 -0.22
CA PHE A 178 -28.76 -14.12 -0.65
C PHE A 178 -28.86 -14.23 -2.19
N LEU A 179 -28.32 -13.23 -2.91
CA LEU A 179 -28.24 -13.23 -4.37
C LEU A 179 -27.42 -14.41 -4.91
N GLY A 180 -26.32 -14.77 -4.25
CA GLY A 180 -25.52 -15.94 -4.57
C GLY A 180 -26.30 -17.24 -4.45
N LYS A 181 -27.11 -17.41 -3.38
CA LYS A 181 -28.00 -18.57 -3.24
C LYS A 181 -29.07 -18.62 -4.33
N LEU A 182 -29.65 -17.46 -4.67
CA LEU A 182 -30.68 -17.37 -5.71
C LEU A 182 -30.12 -17.72 -7.10
N THR A 183 -28.98 -17.13 -7.46
CA THR A 183 -28.30 -17.41 -8.73
C THR A 183 -27.80 -18.86 -8.81
N ASN A 184 -27.31 -19.45 -7.73
CA ASN A 184 -26.98 -20.88 -7.69
C ASN A 184 -28.20 -21.78 -7.93
N ARG A 185 -29.37 -21.45 -7.38
CA ARG A 185 -30.62 -22.18 -7.65
C ARG A 185 -31.12 -22.00 -9.09
N LEU A 186 -30.93 -20.81 -9.65
CA LEU A 186 -31.29 -20.47 -11.02
C LEU A 186 -30.23 -20.89 -12.05
N MET A 187 -29.07 -21.39 -11.58
CA MET A 187 -27.98 -21.84 -12.42
C MET A 187 -28.44 -22.77 -13.55
N PRO A 188 -29.35 -23.76 -13.33
CA PRO A 188 -29.91 -24.60 -14.38
C PRO A 188 -30.38 -23.85 -15.63
N ALA A 189 -30.99 -22.69 -15.45
CA ALA A 189 -31.46 -21.81 -16.54
C ALA A 189 -30.39 -20.80 -16.97
N LEU A 190 -29.63 -20.25 -16.02
CA LEU A 190 -28.65 -19.20 -16.27
C LEU A 190 -27.41 -19.67 -17.06
N LYS A 191 -27.09 -20.98 -17.11
CA LYS A 191 -25.95 -21.50 -17.91
C LYS A 191 -26.06 -21.16 -19.39
N TYR A 192 -27.28 -21.00 -19.89
CA TYR A 192 -27.55 -20.69 -21.29
C TYR A 192 -27.58 -19.18 -21.56
N SER A 193 -27.36 -18.35 -20.53
CA SER A 193 -27.31 -16.90 -20.63
C SER A 193 -25.91 -16.41 -20.25
N THR A 194 -25.23 -15.75 -21.19
CA THR A 194 -23.94 -15.08 -20.94
C THR A 194 -24.03 -14.06 -19.81
N LEU A 195 -25.14 -13.33 -19.72
CA LEU A 195 -25.42 -12.40 -18.63
C LEU A 195 -25.55 -13.12 -17.28
N GLY A 196 -26.27 -14.24 -17.25
CA GLY A 196 -26.45 -15.05 -16.04
C GLY A 196 -25.13 -15.58 -15.47
N LEU A 197 -24.26 -16.09 -16.34
CA LEU A 197 -22.90 -16.52 -16.01
C LEU A 197 -22.04 -15.36 -15.49
N HIS A 198 -22.12 -14.19 -16.13
CA HIS A 198 -21.35 -13.02 -15.71
C HIS A 198 -21.78 -12.51 -14.33
N VAL A 199 -23.10 -12.43 -14.08
CA VAL A 199 -23.65 -12.02 -12.77
C VAL A 199 -23.25 -12.99 -11.68
N HIS A 200 -23.26 -14.30 -11.96
CA HIS A 200 -22.82 -15.31 -11.00
C HIS A 200 -21.32 -15.17 -10.67
N GLY A 201 -20.46 -15.05 -11.68
CA GLY A 201 -19.03 -14.83 -11.47
C GLY A 201 -18.74 -13.55 -10.70
N TRP A 202 -19.48 -12.48 -10.98
CA TRP A 202 -19.38 -11.22 -10.25
C TRP A 202 -19.78 -11.36 -8.77
N LEU A 203 -20.83 -12.13 -8.46
CA LEU A 203 -21.25 -12.38 -7.07
C LEU A 203 -20.21 -13.17 -6.27
N GLU A 204 -19.59 -14.19 -6.86
CA GLU A 204 -18.52 -14.94 -6.19
C GLU A 204 -17.27 -14.08 -5.98
N ASN A 205 -16.88 -13.24 -6.95
CA ASN A 205 -15.79 -12.27 -6.78
C ASN A 205 -16.08 -11.25 -5.67
N THR A 206 -17.31 -10.73 -5.63
CA THR A 206 -17.75 -9.77 -4.60
C THR A 206 -17.78 -10.41 -3.22
N LYS A 207 -18.20 -11.67 -3.12
CA LYS A 207 -18.18 -12.45 -1.87
C LYS A 207 -16.75 -12.69 -1.39
N TRP A 208 -15.83 -13.09 -2.27
CA TRP A 208 -14.41 -13.23 -1.94
C TRP A 208 -13.81 -11.90 -1.46
N MET A 209 -14.14 -10.80 -2.13
CA MET A 209 -13.70 -9.46 -1.75
C MET A 209 -14.20 -9.07 -0.35
N LEU A 210 -15.50 -9.26 -0.06
CA LEU A 210 -16.09 -8.97 1.25
C LEU A 210 -15.46 -9.81 2.36
N ALA A 211 -15.22 -11.10 2.11
CA ALA A 211 -14.55 -11.99 3.06
C ALA A 211 -13.12 -11.53 3.37
N THR A 212 -12.37 -11.13 2.34
CA THR A 212 -10.99 -10.61 2.49
C THR A 212 -10.97 -9.32 3.32
N VAL A 213 -11.91 -8.39 3.06
CA VAL A 213 -12.00 -7.13 3.82
C VAL A 213 -12.43 -7.38 5.28
N ALA A 214 -13.33 -8.35 5.52
CA ALA A 214 -13.73 -8.73 6.87
C ALA A 214 -12.57 -9.32 7.67
N GLN A 215 -11.74 -10.17 7.05
CA GLN A 215 -10.58 -10.80 7.67
C GLN A 215 -9.48 -9.78 8.00
N ASP A 216 -9.13 -8.93 7.03
CA ASP A 216 -8.03 -7.96 7.18
C ASP A 216 -8.45 -6.68 7.94
N ARG A 217 -9.77 -6.47 8.15
CA ARG A 217 -10.38 -5.25 8.71
C ARG A 217 -9.97 -3.96 8.01
N ARG A 218 -9.44 -4.08 6.79
CA ARG A 218 -8.88 -2.99 6.00
C ARG A 218 -9.17 -3.25 4.53
N ILE A 219 -9.42 -2.18 3.79
CA ILE A 219 -9.52 -2.24 2.32
C ILE A 219 -8.10 -2.26 1.78
N SER A 220 -7.70 -3.39 1.20
CA SER A 220 -6.42 -3.51 0.52
C SER A 220 -6.38 -2.71 -0.79
N LEU A 221 -5.19 -2.43 -1.29
CA LEU A 221 -4.99 -1.78 -2.59
C LEU A 221 -5.60 -2.62 -3.72
N LYS A 222 -5.47 -3.95 -3.63
CA LYS A 222 -6.08 -4.91 -4.56
C LYS A 222 -7.61 -4.81 -4.53
N THR A 223 -8.20 -4.77 -3.34
CA THR A 223 -9.66 -4.60 -3.16
C THR A 223 -10.14 -3.25 -3.70
N ARG A 224 -9.43 -2.15 -3.38
CA ARG A 224 -9.77 -0.82 -3.89
C ARG A 224 -9.71 -0.77 -5.41
N ASN A 225 -8.69 -1.38 -6.01
CA ASN A 225 -8.55 -1.44 -7.46
C ASN A 225 -9.71 -2.21 -8.09
N HIS A 226 -10.11 -3.34 -7.50
CA HIS A 226 -11.25 -4.12 -7.97
C HIS A 226 -12.57 -3.34 -7.88
N ILE A 227 -12.81 -2.61 -6.77
CA ILE A 227 -13.99 -1.74 -6.62
C ILE A 227 -14.00 -0.66 -7.70
N LEU A 228 -12.88 0.02 -7.94
CA LEU A 228 -12.77 1.05 -8.96
C LEU A 228 -13.03 0.49 -10.36
N ALA A 229 -12.40 -0.63 -10.71
CA ALA A 229 -12.62 -1.31 -11.99
C ALA A 229 -14.11 -1.64 -12.18
N THR A 230 -14.77 -2.16 -11.15
CA THR A 230 -16.21 -2.49 -11.19
C THR A 230 -17.07 -1.24 -11.38
N MET A 231 -16.75 -0.13 -10.70
CA MET A 231 -17.46 1.15 -10.90
C MET A 231 -17.29 1.68 -12.32
N PHE A 232 -16.09 1.57 -12.89
CA PHE A 232 -15.84 1.93 -14.29
C PHE A 232 -16.62 1.04 -15.26
N ASP A 233 -16.62 -0.28 -15.05
CA ASP A 233 -17.36 -1.21 -15.89
C ASP A 233 -18.87 -0.92 -15.88
N VAL A 234 -19.44 -0.67 -14.69
CA VAL A 234 -20.86 -0.31 -14.56
C VAL A 234 -21.14 1.04 -15.22
N TYR A 235 -20.28 2.04 -15.03
CA TYR A 235 -20.47 3.35 -15.63
C TYR A 235 -20.41 3.28 -17.16
N LEU A 236 -19.41 2.59 -17.71
CA LEU A 236 -19.27 2.35 -19.15
C LEU A 236 -20.46 1.56 -19.69
N GLY A 237 -20.92 0.54 -18.97
CA GLY A 237 -22.11 -0.24 -19.34
C GLY A 237 -23.37 0.62 -19.40
N VAL A 238 -23.58 1.52 -18.44
CA VAL A 238 -24.72 2.46 -18.44
C VAL A 238 -24.60 3.48 -19.58
N MET A 239 -23.41 4.00 -19.85
CA MET A 239 -23.18 4.91 -20.97
C MET A 239 -23.44 4.22 -22.30
N ALA A 240 -22.94 3.01 -22.50
CA ALA A 240 -23.20 2.20 -23.69
C ALA A 240 -24.70 1.91 -23.85
N LEU A 241 -25.40 1.56 -22.77
CA LEU A 241 -26.84 1.34 -22.81
C LEU A 241 -27.62 2.61 -23.17
N ARG A 242 -27.24 3.77 -22.61
CA ARG A 242 -27.84 5.07 -22.97
C ARG A 242 -27.57 5.43 -24.43
N LEU A 243 -26.37 5.17 -24.92
CA LEU A 243 -26.00 5.37 -26.32
C LEU A 243 -26.86 4.48 -27.23
N LEU A 244 -27.00 3.21 -26.88
CA LEU A 244 -27.79 2.23 -27.64
C LEU A 244 -29.28 2.59 -27.63
N LEU A 245 -29.83 3.02 -26.48
CA LEU A 245 -31.19 3.55 -26.36
C LEU A 245 -31.37 4.86 -27.17
N HIS A 246 -30.34 5.69 -27.29
CA HIS A 246 -30.42 6.92 -28.08
C HIS A 246 -30.43 6.63 -29.59
N TYR A 247 -29.64 5.66 -30.06
CA TYR A 247 -29.58 5.28 -31.48
C TYR A 247 -30.73 4.35 -31.91
N ILE A 248 -31.18 3.45 -31.03
CA ILE A 248 -32.25 2.47 -31.32
C ILE A 248 -33.62 2.98 -30.85
N GLY A 249 -33.69 3.93 -29.92
CA GLY A 249 -34.95 4.43 -29.34
C GLY A 249 -35.89 5.13 -30.32
N GLY A 250 -35.48 5.37 -31.57
CA GLY A 250 -36.35 5.80 -32.66
C GLY A 250 -36.98 4.66 -33.47
N ILE A 251 -36.58 3.41 -33.26
CA ILE A 251 -37.02 2.24 -34.04
C ILE A 251 -37.69 1.25 -33.09
N PRO A 252 -38.98 0.93 -33.27
CA PRO A 252 -39.66 -0.05 -32.43
C PRO A 252 -38.97 -1.42 -32.51
N PRO A 253 -38.83 -2.16 -31.39
CA PRO A 253 -38.12 -3.46 -31.34
C PRO A 253 -38.67 -4.48 -32.35
N SER A 254 -39.94 -4.36 -32.74
CA SER A 254 -40.59 -5.17 -33.75
C SER A 254 -40.01 -4.97 -35.15
N GLN A 255 -39.57 -3.77 -35.53
CA GLN A 255 -38.96 -3.52 -36.85
C GLN A 255 -37.55 -4.10 -36.94
N VAL A 256 -36.76 -4.04 -35.87
CA VAL A 256 -35.42 -4.65 -35.84
C VAL A 256 -35.49 -6.18 -35.93
N LEU A 257 -36.53 -6.79 -35.35
CA LEU A 257 -36.76 -8.22 -35.46
C LEU A 257 -37.35 -8.63 -36.82
N LEU A 258 -38.21 -7.80 -37.43
CA LEU A 258 -38.71 -8.05 -38.79
C LEU A 258 -37.61 -7.93 -39.84
N ASP A 259 -36.76 -6.90 -39.77
CA ASP A 259 -35.66 -6.70 -40.72
C ASP A 259 -34.63 -7.84 -40.67
N ASN A 260 -34.42 -8.46 -39.50
CA ASN A 260 -33.52 -9.61 -39.36
C ASN A 260 -34.21 -10.95 -39.69
N ALA A 261 -35.53 -11.03 -39.66
CA ALA A 261 -36.28 -12.24 -40.02
C ALA A 261 -36.47 -12.39 -41.53
N GLU A 262 -36.37 -11.30 -42.30
CA GLU A 262 -36.51 -11.31 -43.76
C GLU A 262 -35.19 -11.61 -44.50
N VAL A 263 -34.05 -11.64 -43.80
CA VAL A 263 -32.75 -11.97 -44.41
C VAL A 263 -32.56 -13.49 -44.43
N ARG A 264 -32.91 -14.08 -45.57
CA ARG A 264 -32.57 -15.44 -45.96
C ARG A 264 -31.03 -15.58 -45.99
N ASP A 265 -30.53 -16.73 -45.52
CA ASP A 265 -29.15 -17.05 -45.07
C ASP A 265 -27.93 -16.60 -45.89
N ASP A 266 -28.08 -16.02 -47.09
CA ASP A 266 -26.95 -15.64 -47.96
C ASP A 266 -26.50 -14.16 -47.82
N ASP A 267 -27.20 -13.33 -47.03
CA ASP A 267 -26.92 -11.88 -46.91
C ASP A 267 -26.46 -11.41 -45.52
N VAL A 268 -26.31 -12.31 -44.55
CA VAL A 268 -25.93 -11.97 -43.16
C VAL A 268 -24.51 -11.40 -43.09
N GLU A 269 -23.56 -11.98 -43.83
CA GLU A 269 -22.15 -11.53 -43.84
C GLU A 269 -22.00 -10.17 -44.53
N ARG A 270 -22.81 -9.90 -45.56
CA ARG A 270 -22.84 -8.61 -46.27
C ARG A 270 -23.52 -7.52 -45.44
N ASN A 271 -24.55 -7.84 -44.67
CA ASN A 271 -25.26 -6.88 -43.82
C ASN A 271 -24.49 -6.53 -42.55
N ILE A 272 -23.75 -7.46 -41.93
CA ILE A 272 -22.86 -7.14 -40.80
C ILE A 272 -21.78 -6.15 -41.25
N HIS A 273 -21.18 -6.37 -42.41
CA HIS A 273 -20.15 -5.46 -42.94
C HIS A 273 -20.72 -4.09 -43.32
N LYS A 274 -21.97 -4.03 -43.80
CA LYS A 274 -22.69 -2.78 -44.10
C LYS A 274 -23.07 -2.00 -42.84
N ILE A 275 -23.43 -2.70 -41.76
CA ILE A 275 -23.71 -2.11 -40.44
C ILE A 275 -22.44 -1.58 -39.80
N GLU A 276 -21.31 -2.31 -39.89
CA GLU A 276 -20.00 -1.82 -39.45
C GLU A 276 -19.53 -0.58 -40.22
N LEU A 277 -19.73 -0.55 -41.55
CA LEU A 277 -19.43 0.62 -42.39
C LEU A 277 -20.32 1.82 -42.07
N LEU A 278 -21.62 1.62 -41.85
CA LEU A 278 -22.54 2.69 -41.44
C LEU A 278 -22.25 3.21 -40.03
N PHE A 279 -21.80 2.32 -39.12
CA PHE A 279 -21.36 2.69 -37.79
C PHE A 279 -20.07 3.51 -37.83
N PHE A 280 -19.08 3.10 -38.62
CA PHE A 280 -17.82 3.86 -38.79
C PHE A 280 -18.04 5.21 -39.46
N GLN A 281 -18.89 5.28 -40.48
CA GLN A 281 -19.15 6.51 -41.21
C GLN A 281 -19.86 7.56 -40.35
N LYS A 282 -20.84 7.15 -39.52
CA LYS A 282 -21.52 8.05 -38.57
C LYS A 282 -20.64 8.47 -37.39
N VAL A 283 -19.74 7.61 -36.92
CA VAL A 283 -18.77 7.98 -35.87
C VAL A 283 -17.77 9.02 -36.39
N VAL A 284 -17.33 8.91 -37.64
CA VAL A 284 -16.43 9.90 -38.28
C VAL A 284 -17.13 11.23 -38.54
N GLU A 285 -18.42 11.24 -38.89
CA GLU A 285 -19.20 12.48 -39.05
C GLU A 285 -19.50 13.19 -37.72
N SER A 286 -19.63 12.45 -36.62
CA SER A 286 -19.84 13.01 -35.27
C SER A 286 -18.55 13.56 -34.63
N LEU A 287 -17.39 13.35 -35.25
CA LEU A 287 -16.07 13.81 -34.78
C LEU A 287 -15.53 15.02 -35.56
N LYS A 288 -16.30 15.57 -36.50
CA LYS A 288 -16.08 16.88 -37.13
C LYS A 288 -16.99 17.93 -36.51
#